data_AF-A0A3E5EBF5-F1
#
_entry.id   AF-A0A3E5EBF5-F1
#
_cell.length_a   1.000
_cell.length_b   1.000
_cell.length_c   1.000
_cell.angle_alpha   90.00
_cell.angle_beta   90.00
_cell.angle_gamma   90.00
#
_symmetry.space_group_name_H-M   'P 1'
#
loop_
_entity.id
_entity.type
_entity.pdbx_description
1 polymer ?
#
loop_
_entity_poly.entity_id
_entity_poly.type
_entity_poly.pdbx_seq_one_letter_code
_entity_poly.pdbx_strand_id
1 'polypeptide(L)'
;MNMNNLNQGFSVKCGKTTDSFDELKMLCEKEADKLLETIDFSSQSMTSVAFWTTDIPELICVGDFFKEKGDKVSYHLDFSQTTL
;
A
#
# COMPACT_ATOMS: atom_id res chain seq x y z
N MET A 1 -7.08 -18.22 21.16
CA MET A 1 -7.37 -17.17 20.16
C MET A 1 -6.31 -16.11 20.34
N ASN A 2 -5.42 -15.90 19.38
CA ASN A 2 -4.54 -14.73 19.39
C ASN A 2 -4.18 -14.40 17.94
N MET A 3 -5.11 -13.74 17.24
CA MET A 3 -4.83 -13.16 15.94
C MET A 3 -4.03 -11.88 16.20
N ASN A 4 -2.76 -11.90 15.78
CA ASN A 4 -1.76 -10.89 16.10
C ASN A 4 -2.25 -9.47 15.73
N ASN A 5 -2.16 -8.58 16.71
CA ASN A 5 -2.27 -7.14 16.59
C ASN A 5 -1.04 -6.61 15.82
N LEU A 6 -1.04 -6.72 14.50
CA LEU A 6 0.00 -6.17 13.62
C LEU A 6 -0.65 -5.49 12.41
N ASN A 7 -1.43 -4.44 12.65
CA ASN A 7 -1.76 -3.45 11.63
C ASN A 7 -2.44 -2.27 12.33
N GLN A 8 -1.65 -1.29 12.79
CA GLN A 8 -2.04 0.09 12.53
C GLN A 8 -1.90 0.27 11.02
N GLY A 9 -2.74 -0.36 10.19
CA GLY A 9 -4.00 0.22 9.76
C GLY A 9 -3.82 1.18 8.58
N PHE A 10 -2.66 1.20 7.93
CA PHE A 10 -2.45 1.97 6.73
C PHE A 10 -3.25 1.36 5.58
N SER A 11 -4.32 2.05 5.22
CA SER A 11 -5.07 1.81 4.00
C SER A 11 -5.12 3.11 3.22
N VAL A 12 -4.81 3.04 1.94
CA VAL A 12 -4.88 4.17 1.03
C VAL A 12 -6.13 4.01 0.21
N LYS A 13 -6.88 5.09 0.02
CA LYS A 13 -7.95 5.13 -0.96
C LYS A 13 -7.50 5.99 -2.14
N CYS A 14 -7.39 5.39 -3.32
CA CYS A 14 -6.98 6.07 -4.53
C CYS A 14 -7.73 5.52 -5.73
N GLY A 15 -8.06 6.39 -6.69
CA GLY A 15 -8.78 5.99 -7.90
C GLY A 15 -10.19 5.46 -7.65
N LYS A 16 -10.81 4.95 -8.71
CA LYS A 16 -12.17 4.43 -8.76
C LYS A 16 -12.24 3.18 -9.63
N THR A 17 -13.28 2.37 -9.43
CA THR A 17 -13.52 1.17 -10.26
C THR A 17 -13.71 1.47 -11.75
N THR A 18 -14.08 2.72 -12.09
CA THR A 18 -14.24 3.20 -13.47
C THR A 18 -12.95 3.63 -14.14
N ASP A 19 -11.87 3.82 -13.36
CA ASP A 19 -10.57 4.19 -13.90
C ASP A 19 -9.92 2.97 -14.56
N SER A 20 -9.08 3.22 -15.56
CA SER A 20 -8.36 2.13 -16.22
C SER A 20 -7.31 1.54 -15.26
N PHE A 21 -6.99 0.26 -15.41
CA PHE A 21 -6.01 -0.40 -14.55
C PHE A 21 -4.63 0.31 -14.56
N ASP A 22 -4.20 0.83 -15.71
CA ASP A 22 -2.98 1.64 -15.81
C ASP A 22 -3.05 2.96 -15.02
N GLU A 23 -4.22 3.61 -14.98
CA GLU A 23 -4.43 4.83 -14.19
C GLU A 23 -4.39 4.51 -12.69
N LEU A 24 -5.06 3.42 -12.28
CA LEU A 24 -5.02 2.94 -10.90
C LEU A 24 -3.61 2.60 -10.47
N LYS A 25 -2.82 1.95 -11.32
CA LYS A 25 -1.42 1.65 -11.06
C LYS A 25 -0.60 2.92 -10.81
N MET A 26 -0.71 3.92 -11.69
CA MET A 26 -0.02 5.21 -11.52
C MET A 26 -0.44 5.93 -10.23
N LEU A 27 -1.72 5.84 -9.85
CA LEU A 27 -2.21 6.41 -8.61
C LEU A 27 -1.64 5.70 -7.38
N CYS A 28 -1.61 4.37 -7.38
CA CYS A 28 -1.01 3.58 -6.31
C CYS A 28 0.48 3.89 -6.14
N GLU A 29 1.24 3.97 -7.24
CA GLU A 29 2.67 4.34 -7.22
C GLU A 29 2.87 5.74 -6.62
N LYS A 30 2.06 6.71 -7.03
CA LYS A 30 2.13 8.08 -6.51
C LYS A 30 1.81 8.17 -5.01
N GLU A 31 0.82 7.43 -4.54
CA GLU A 31 0.50 7.39 -3.11
C GLU A 31 1.56 6.60 -2.32
N ALA A 32 2.14 5.56 -2.89
CA ALA A 32 3.25 4.82 -2.29
C ALA A 32 4.51 5.69 -2.14
N ASP A 33 4.84 6.51 -3.14
CA ASP A 33 5.96 7.45 -3.07
C ASP A 33 5.79 8.46 -1.92
N LYS A 34 4.58 8.97 -1.69
CA LYS A 34 4.29 9.84 -0.54
C LYS A 34 4.39 9.09 0.78
N LEU A 35 3.99 7.82 0.79
CA LEU A 35 4.09 6.98 1.98
C LEU A 35 5.54 6.72 2.35
N LEU A 36 6.47 6.58 1.39
CA LEU A 36 7.89 6.44 1.69
C LEU A 36 8.45 7.56 2.58
N GLU A 37 7.96 8.80 2.41
CA GLU A 37 8.44 9.96 3.16
C GLU A 37 7.80 10.08 4.55
N THR A 38 6.66 9.41 4.77
CA THR A 38 5.83 9.57 5.98
C THR A 38 5.79 8.33 6.85
N ILE A 39 6.12 7.16 6.31
CA ILE A 39 6.08 5.89 7.00
C ILE A 39 7.27 5.77 7.94
N ASP A 40 6.98 5.48 9.20
CA ASP A 40 7.98 5.35 10.25
C ASP A 40 8.24 3.88 10.58
N PHE A 41 9.49 3.44 10.37
CA PHE A 41 9.94 2.08 10.65
C PHE A 41 10.57 1.93 12.05
N SER A 42 10.33 2.88 12.98
CA SER A 42 10.94 2.80 14.32
C SER A 42 10.55 1.52 15.08
N SER A 43 9.35 1.00 14.79
CA SER A 43 8.75 -0.13 15.50
C SER A 43 8.74 -1.44 14.70
N GLN A 44 8.92 -1.40 13.38
CA GLN A 44 8.84 -2.58 12.51
C GLN A 44 9.70 -2.44 11.25
N SER A 45 10.29 -3.56 10.79
CA SER A 45 11.20 -3.60 9.63
C SER A 45 10.46 -3.54 8.28
N MET A 46 9.17 -3.86 8.30
CA MET A 46 8.31 -3.96 7.13
C MET A 46 6.89 -3.55 7.52
N THR A 47 6.20 -2.86 6.61
CA THR A 47 4.80 -2.42 6.77
C THR A 47 4.06 -2.69 5.47
N SER A 48 2.94 -3.40 5.54
CA SER A 48 2.06 -3.62 4.40
C SER A 48 0.89 -2.62 4.42
N VAL A 49 0.54 -2.08 3.25
CA VAL A 49 -0.50 -1.06 3.07
C VAL A 49 -1.44 -1.52 1.96
N ALA A 50 -2.74 -1.54 2.23
CA ALA A 50 -3.72 -1.92 1.21
C ALA A 50 -4.24 -0.67 0.48
N PHE A 51 -4.28 -0.72 -0.85
CA PHE A 51 -4.75 0.35 -1.72
C PHE A 51 -6.14 -0.01 -2.26
N TRP A 52 -7.12 0.84 -1.99
CA TRP A 52 -8.52 0.59 -2.30
C TRP A 52 -9.08 1.67 -3.22
N THR A 53 -10.07 1.32 -4.02
CA THR A 53 -10.84 2.32 -4.77
C THR A 53 -11.69 3.19 -3.82
N THR A 54 -11.99 4.41 -4.25
CA THR A 54 -12.68 5.43 -3.43
C THR A 54 -14.20 5.31 -3.45
N ASP A 55 -14.76 4.78 -4.54
CA ASP A 55 -16.19 4.65 -4.80
C ASP A 55 -16.76 3.36 -4.17
N ILE A 56 -16.23 2.21 -4.57
CA ILE A 56 -16.54 0.88 -4.03
C ILE A 56 -15.28 0.39 -3.32
N PRO A 57 -15.34 -0.35 -2.20
CA PRO A 57 -14.14 -0.84 -1.53
C PRO A 57 -13.55 -2.07 -2.24
N GLU A 58 -13.10 -1.91 -3.48
CA GLU A 58 -12.32 -2.92 -4.20
C GLU A 58 -10.83 -2.73 -3.91
N LEU A 59 -10.13 -3.84 -3.70
CA LEU A 59 -8.68 -3.85 -3.49
C LEU A 59 -7.99 -3.71 -4.84
N ILE A 60 -7.16 -2.69 -4.98
CA ILE A 60 -6.35 -2.46 -6.18
C ILE A 60 -5.04 -3.24 -6.07
N CYS A 61 -4.33 -3.05 -4.96
CA CYS A 61 -3.07 -3.74 -4.69
C CYS A 61 -2.70 -3.68 -3.20
N VAL A 62 -1.70 -4.48 -2.84
CA VAL A 62 -1.05 -4.41 -1.53
C VAL A 62 0.38 -3.91 -1.73
N GLY A 63 0.71 -2.80 -1.06
CA GLY A 63 2.05 -2.24 -1.05
C GLY A 63 2.84 -2.68 0.18
N ASP A 64 3.92 -3.40 -0.04
CA ASP A 64 4.85 -3.82 0.99
C ASP A 64 6.03 -2.86 1.06
N PHE A 65 6.13 -2.12 2.16
CA PHE A 65 7.19 -1.15 2.42
C PHE A 65 8.20 -1.77 3.36
N PHE A 66 9.49 -1.63 3.05
CA PHE A 66 10.55 -2.20 3.86
C PHE A 66 11.81 -1.36 3.80
N LYS A 67 12.57 -1.41 4.89
CA LYS A 67 13.86 -0.75 4.98
C LYS A 67 14.96 -1.64 4.42
N GLU A 68 15.65 -1.17 3.38
CA GLU A 68 16.83 -1.81 2.83
C GLU A 68 18.08 -1.54 3.69
N LYS A 69 19.18 -2.23 3.39
CA LYS A 69 20.47 -1.96 4.05
C LYS A 69 20.95 -0.54 3.68
N GLY A 70 21.12 0.31 4.69
CA GLY A 70 21.64 1.68 4.52
C GLY A 70 20.59 2.78 4.60
N ASP A 71 19.56 2.61 5.42
CA ASP A 71 18.50 3.60 5.69
C ASP A 71 17.60 3.98 4.50
N LYS A 72 17.81 3.37 3.33
CA LYS A 72 16.91 3.51 2.20
C LYS A 72 15.63 2.72 2.44
N VAL A 73 14.48 3.36 2.22
CA VAL A 73 13.17 2.70 2.21
C VAL A 73 12.80 2.41 0.76
N SER A 74 12.32 1.20 0.51
CA SER A 74 11.80 0.76 -0.77
C SER A 74 10.42 0.13 -0.59
N TYR A 75 9.63 0.06 -1.66
CA TYR A 75 8.33 -0.62 -1.65
C TYR A 75 8.15 -1.56 -2.84
N HIS A 76 7.23 -2.50 -2.69
CA HIS A 76 6.74 -3.36 -3.75
C HIS A 76 5.21 -3.31 -3.78
N LEU A 77 4.62 -3.02 -4.95
CA LEU A 77 3.17 -3.07 -5.13
C LEU A 77 2.79 -4.40 -5.78
N ASP A 78 2.07 -5.23 -5.03
CA ASP A 78 1.51 -6.48 -5.50
C ASP A 78 0.07 -6.29 -5.97
N PHE A 79 -0.11 -6.29 -7.28
CA PHE A 79 -1.40 -6.21 -7.94
C PHE A 79 -2.04 -7.59 -8.20
N SER A 80 -1.35 -8.69 -7.86
CA SER A 80 -1.92 -10.04 -8.04
C SER A 80 -3.11 -10.32 -7.11
N GLN A 81 -3.22 -9.53 -6.04
CA GLN A 81 -4.28 -9.60 -5.03
C GLN A 81 -5.44 -8.65 -5.33
N THR A 82 -5.49 -8.06 -6.53
CA THR A 82 -6.60 -7.18 -6.94
C THR A 82 -7.94 -7.92 -6.89
N THR A 83 -8.99 -7.21 -6.49
CA THR A 83 -10.39 -7.69 -6.61
C THR A 83 -11.15 -7.06 -7.77
N LEU A 84 -10.53 -6.07 -8.44
CA LEU A 84 -10.97 -5.48 -9.72
C LEU A 84 -10.84 -6.46 -10.91
#